data_AF-A0A1Z7YRZ7-F1
#
_entry.id   AF-A0A1Z7YRZ7-F1
#
_cell.length_a   1.000
_cell.length_b   1.000
_cell.length_c   1.000
_cell.angle_alpha   90.00
_cell.angle_beta   90.00
_cell.angle_gamma   90.00
#
_symmetry.space_group_name_H-M   'P 1'
#
loop_
_entity.id
_entity.type
_entity.pdbx_description
1 polymer ?
#
loop_
_entity_poly.entity_id
_entity_poly.type
_entity_poly.pdbx_seq_one_letter_code
_entity_poly.pdbx_strand_id
1 'polypeptide(L)'
;MCSDNKWIKKMMKWKAVVLVCCLWLSGCSSIIFIGQTPEDNKTAAETGLVAVDNLIVRGDEQRRRGQLDIASATLERAVRLAPRSPDVYVALSRVKLDAGQYSAAVQFAQKALSLFPSKVSWKQERARTEAQWVINEANKKR
;
A
#
# COMPACT_ATOMS: atom_id res chain seq x y z
N MET A 1 -16.11 -74.01 5.89
CA MET A 1 -15.89 -72.83 6.77
C MET A 1 -14.84 -71.93 6.12
N CYS A 2 -15.23 -70.74 5.66
CA CYS A 2 -14.84 -69.42 6.22
C CYS A 2 -13.32 -69.28 6.42
N SER A 3 -12.59 -68.36 5.80
CA SER A 3 -12.93 -66.97 5.49
C SER A 3 -12.16 -66.51 4.25
N ASP A 4 -12.89 -65.89 3.33
CA ASP A 4 -12.40 -65.20 2.17
C ASP A 4 -11.42 -64.08 2.60
N ASN A 5 -10.14 -64.20 2.24
CA ASN A 5 -9.09 -63.19 2.46
C ASN A 5 -9.32 -61.88 1.67
N LYS A 6 -10.55 -61.68 1.15
CA LYS A 6 -11.04 -60.45 0.51
C LYS A 6 -10.95 -59.24 1.45
N TRP A 7 -11.05 -59.43 2.77
CA TRP A 7 -10.88 -58.36 3.76
C TRP A 7 -9.45 -57.80 3.82
N ILE A 8 -8.44 -58.65 3.62
CA ILE A 8 -7.02 -58.26 3.63
C ILE A 8 -6.69 -57.43 2.38
N LYS A 9 -7.17 -57.86 1.20
CA LYS A 9 -7.03 -57.09 -0.05
C LYS A 9 -7.82 -55.76 -0.01
N LYS A 10 -8.97 -55.71 0.68
CA LYS A 10 -9.78 -54.50 0.86
C LYS A 10 -9.11 -53.51 1.83
N MET A 11 -8.49 -53.99 2.92
CA MET A 11 -7.65 -53.18 3.81
C MET A 11 -6.41 -52.62 3.10
N MET A 12 -5.76 -53.39 2.23
CA MET A 12 -4.54 -52.96 1.53
C MET A 12 -4.83 -51.90 0.45
N LYS A 13 -6.00 -51.98 -0.23
CA LYS A 13 -6.50 -50.92 -1.13
C LYS A 13 -6.90 -49.65 -0.38
N TRP A 14 -7.46 -49.76 0.83
CA TRP A 14 -7.78 -48.60 1.67
C TRP A 14 -6.53 -47.91 2.23
N LYS A 15 -5.50 -48.67 2.62
CA LYS A 15 -4.19 -48.10 3.01
C LYS A 15 -3.53 -47.35 1.85
N ALA A 16 -3.67 -47.83 0.61
CA ALA A 16 -3.18 -47.13 -0.58
C ALA A 16 -3.97 -45.85 -0.88
N VAL A 17 -5.30 -45.85 -0.71
CA VAL A 17 -6.13 -44.65 -0.88
C VAL A 17 -5.84 -43.60 0.20
N VAL A 18 -5.64 -44.02 1.46
CA VAL A 18 -5.25 -43.11 2.56
C VAL A 18 -3.84 -42.57 2.36
N LEU A 19 -2.89 -43.37 1.86
CA LEU A 19 -1.53 -42.90 1.52
C LEU A 19 -1.52 -41.96 0.31
N VAL A 20 -2.34 -42.21 -0.73
CA VAL A 20 -2.47 -41.31 -1.89
C VAL A 20 -3.20 -40.02 -1.52
N CYS A 21 -4.22 -40.06 -0.65
CA CYS A 21 -4.82 -38.86 -0.05
C CYS A 21 -3.81 -38.09 0.82
N CYS A 22 -2.99 -38.79 1.62
CA CYS A 22 -1.93 -38.15 2.39
C CYS A 22 -0.81 -37.59 1.50
N LEU A 23 -0.56 -38.13 0.30
CA LEU A 23 0.33 -37.57 -0.71
C LEU A 23 -0.27 -36.33 -1.42
N TRP A 24 -1.59 -36.22 -1.51
CA TRP A 24 -2.27 -35.01 -2.01
C TRP A 24 -2.47 -33.96 -0.91
N LEU A 25 -2.57 -34.36 0.36
CA LEU A 25 -2.58 -33.46 1.53
C LEU A 25 -1.17 -33.04 1.98
N SER A 26 -0.13 -33.84 1.74
CA SER A 26 1.28 -33.41 1.86
C SER A 26 1.81 -32.76 0.58
N GLY A 27 1.13 -32.96 -0.55
CA GLY A 27 1.34 -32.23 -1.80
C GLY A 27 0.98 -30.74 -1.73
N CYS A 28 0.40 -30.26 -0.62
CA CYS A 28 0.25 -28.83 -0.32
C CYS A 28 1.40 -28.26 0.53
N SER A 29 2.49 -29.00 0.77
CA SER A 29 3.71 -28.43 1.39
C SER A 29 4.87 -28.22 0.40
N SER A 30 4.69 -28.53 -0.89
CA SER A 30 5.71 -28.25 -1.93
C SER A 30 5.17 -27.53 -3.17
N ILE A 31 3.91 -27.08 -3.19
CA ILE A 31 3.42 -26.07 -4.14
C ILE A 31 3.01 -24.84 -3.32
N ILE A 32 4.01 -24.14 -2.79
CA ILE A 32 3.85 -22.74 -2.40
C ILE A 32 5.07 -21.99 -2.92
N PHE A 33 4.86 -21.39 -4.09
CA PHE A 33 5.22 -19.99 -4.35
C PHE A 33 6.71 -19.64 -4.19
N ILE A 34 7.49 -19.89 -5.24
CA ILE A 34 8.68 -19.06 -5.50
C ILE A 34 8.53 -18.45 -6.88
N GLY A 35 8.34 -17.14 -6.87
CA GLY A 35 8.73 -16.28 -7.97
C GLY A 35 7.64 -15.99 -8.99
N GLN A 36 6.62 -15.22 -8.59
CA GLN A 36 6.48 -13.98 -9.36
C GLN A 36 7.88 -13.35 -9.33
N THR A 37 8.59 -13.25 -10.45
CA THR A 37 9.63 -12.22 -10.53
C THR A 37 8.87 -10.91 -10.36
N PRO A 38 8.94 -10.19 -9.23
CA PRO A 38 8.45 -8.84 -9.24
C PRO A 38 9.43 -8.09 -10.14
N GLU A 39 9.05 -7.95 -11.42
CA GLU A 39 9.62 -7.04 -12.41
C GLU A 39 10.88 -6.34 -11.91
N ASP A 40 12.05 -6.88 -12.24
CA ASP A 40 13.37 -6.46 -11.75
C ASP A 40 13.75 -5.02 -12.22
N ASN A 41 12.80 -4.24 -12.73
CA ASN A 41 12.88 -2.79 -12.93
C ASN A 41 12.39 -1.98 -11.70
N LYS A 42 11.70 -2.63 -10.76
CA LYS A 42 11.07 -1.95 -9.62
C LYS A 42 12.07 -1.57 -8.56
N THR A 43 13.18 -2.26 -8.38
CA THR A 43 14.12 -2.03 -7.27
C THR A 43 14.76 -0.64 -7.25
N ALA A 44 15.06 -0.04 -8.41
CA ALA A 44 15.59 1.33 -8.50
C ALA A 44 14.52 2.42 -8.34
N ALA A 45 13.29 2.16 -8.81
CA ALA A 45 12.15 3.07 -8.64
C ALA A 45 11.51 2.95 -7.25
N GLU A 46 11.43 1.74 -6.69
CA GLU A 46 10.95 1.41 -5.35
C GLU A 46 11.90 1.94 -4.29
N THR A 47 13.22 1.94 -4.48
CA THR A 47 14.11 2.61 -3.51
C THR A 47 13.85 4.12 -3.45
N GLY A 48 13.62 4.76 -4.61
CA GLY A 48 13.17 6.16 -4.68
C GLY A 48 11.78 6.38 -4.05
N LEU A 49 10.83 5.48 -4.32
CA LEU A 49 9.46 5.55 -3.79
C LEU A 49 9.42 5.30 -2.27
N VAL A 50 10.18 4.33 -1.78
CA VAL A 50 10.33 4.01 -0.35
C VAL A 50 10.99 5.16 0.40
N ALA A 51 11.96 5.85 -0.23
CA ALA A 51 12.52 7.07 0.33
C ALA A 51 11.47 8.20 0.42
N VAL A 52 10.59 8.32 -0.58
CA VAL A 52 9.48 9.28 -0.58
C VAL A 52 8.46 8.95 0.50
N ASP A 53 8.04 7.69 0.61
CA ASP A 53 7.08 7.25 1.63
C ASP A 53 7.61 7.50 3.04
N ASN A 54 8.90 7.26 3.29
CA ASN A 54 9.54 7.59 4.56
C ASN A 54 9.50 9.09 4.85
N LEU A 55 9.79 9.93 3.85
CA LEU A 55 9.71 11.38 4.00
C LEU A 55 8.28 11.86 4.26
N ILE A 56 7.27 11.24 3.66
CA ILE A 56 5.85 11.53 3.93
C ILE A 56 5.54 11.21 5.39
N VAL A 57 5.87 10.00 5.84
CA VAL A 57 5.64 9.56 7.23
C VAL A 57 6.34 10.48 8.24
N ARG A 58 7.59 10.86 7.95
CA ARG A 58 8.36 11.78 8.79
C ARG A 58 7.75 13.18 8.81
N GLY A 59 7.34 13.71 7.66
CA GLY A 59 6.66 15.00 7.56
C GLY A 59 5.35 15.02 8.35
N ASP A 60 4.60 13.91 8.31
CA ASP A 60 3.36 13.77 9.07
C ASP A 60 3.60 13.71 10.59
N GLU A 61 4.67 13.06 11.03
CA GLU A 61 5.07 13.05 12.43
C GLU A 61 5.49 14.45 12.89
N GLN A 62 6.27 15.18 12.09
CA GLN A 62 6.65 16.56 12.39
C GLN A 62 5.41 17.47 12.46
N ARG A 63 4.44 17.30 11.55
CA ARG A 63 3.16 18.01 11.57
C ARG A 63 2.40 17.76 12.87
N ARG A 64 2.28 16.50 13.29
CA ARG A 64 1.63 16.14 14.57
C ARG A 64 2.33 16.75 15.79
N ARG A 65 3.64 16.96 15.72
CA ARG A 65 4.43 17.64 16.75
C ARG A 65 4.33 19.18 16.70
N GLY A 66 3.56 19.74 15.78
CA GLY A 66 3.45 21.19 15.57
C GLY A 66 4.66 21.82 14.87
N GLN A 67 5.60 21.00 14.37
CA GLN A 67 6.81 21.47 13.68
C GLN A 67 6.50 21.71 12.20
N LEU A 68 5.58 22.62 11.91
CA LEU A 68 4.99 22.81 10.58
C LEU A 68 6.02 23.25 9.53
N ASP A 69 6.97 24.11 9.91
CA ASP A 69 8.05 24.55 9.02
C ASP A 69 8.97 23.38 8.65
N ILE A 70 9.36 22.57 9.63
CA ILE A 70 10.21 21.39 9.42
C ILE A 70 9.47 20.33 8.58
N ALA A 71 8.18 20.13 8.85
CA ALA A 71 7.32 19.24 8.08
C ALA A 71 7.25 19.67 6.61
N SER A 72 7.04 20.97 6.35
CA SER A 72 7.00 21.49 4.97
C SER A 72 8.35 21.30 4.26
N ALA A 73 9.47 21.64 4.90
CA ALA A 73 10.80 21.43 4.32
C ALA A 73 11.09 19.95 4.01
N THR A 74 10.66 19.02 4.89
CA THR A 74 10.83 17.57 4.70
C THR A 74 10.02 17.08 3.50
N LEU A 75 8.76 17.50 3.39
CA LEU A 75 7.89 17.12 2.28
C LEU A 75 8.28 17.79 0.96
N GLU A 76 8.86 18.99 0.98
CA GLU A 76 9.44 19.60 -0.22
C GLU A 76 10.61 18.77 -0.77
N ARG A 77 11.37 18.07 0.08
CA ARG A 77 12.35 17.08 -0.40
C ARG A 77 11.66 15.92 -1.10
N ALA A 78 10.55 15.44 -0.54
CA ALA A 78 9.76 14.37 -1.15
C ALA A 78 9.21 14.79 -2.52
N VAL A 79 8.80 16.06 -2.70
CA VAL A 79 8.37 16.59 -4.00
C VAL A 79 9.50 16.54 -5.03
N ARG A 80 10.75 16.83 -4.63
CA ARG A 80 11.91 16.76 -5.53
C ARG A 80 12.22 15.34 -5.98
N LEU A 81 11.98 14.35 -5.11
CA LEU A 81 12.18 12.94 -5.43
C LEU A 81 11.04 12.35 -6.27
N ALA A 82 9.79 12.71 -5.98
CA ALA A 82 8.61 12.25 -6.70
C ALA A 82 7.65 13.41 -7.05
N PRO A 83 7.95 14.20 -8.08
CA PRO A 83 7.15 15.38 -8.45
C PRO A 83 5.77 15.03 -9.04
N ARG A 84 5.52 13.76 -9.34
CA ARG A 84 4.22 13.26 -9.86
C ARG A 84 3.45 12.43 -8.84
N SER A 85 3.93 12.36 -7.59
CA SER A 85 3.22 11.64 -6.53
C SER A 85 2.12 12.53 -5.94
N PRO A 86 0.83 12.18 -6.07
CA PRO A 86 -0.25 12.96 -5.47
C PRO A 86 -0.19 12.94 -3.94
N ASP A 87 0.26 11.84 -3.33
CA ASP A 87 0.30 11.66 -1.87
C ASP A 87 1.18 12.70 -1.18
N VAL A 88 2.31 13.07 -1.81
CA VAL A 88 3.21 14.11 -1.29
C VAL A 88 2.52 15.48 -1.26
N TYR A 89 1.75 15.80 -2.31
CA TYR A 89 1.01 17.06 -2.39
C TYR A 89 -0.16 17.11 -1.40
N VAL A 90 -0.83 15.98 -1.13
CA VAL A 90 -1.84 15.88 -0.07
C VAL A 90 -1.19 16.11 1.30
N ALA A 91 -0.06 15.47 1.58
CA ALA A 91 0.67 15.68 2.84
C ALA A 91 1.09 17.16 3.02
N LEU A 92 1.62 17.81 1.98
CA LEU A 92 1.95 19.24 2.02
C LEU A 92 0.71 20.11 2.26
N SER A 93 -0.39 19.81 1.58
CA SER A 93 -1.64 20.57 1.74
C SER A 93 -2.15 20.54 3.19
N ARG A 94 -2.00 19.39 3.88
CA ARG A 94 -2.36 19.24 5.30
C ARG A 94 -1.45 20.06 6.21
N VAL A 95 -0.15 20.03 5.98
CA VAL A 95 0.81 20.88 6.74
C VAL A 95 0.47 22.36 6.56
N LYS A 96 0.13 22.78 5.33
CA LYS A 96 -0.23 24.17 5.03
C LYS A 96 -1.57 24.58 5.65
N LEU A 97 -2.54 23.66 5.69
CA LEU A 97 -3.81 23.85 6.38
C LEU A 97 -3.58 24.09 7.89
N ASP A 98 -2.78 23.23 8.52
CA ASP A 98 -2.43 23.33 9.94
C ASP A 98 -1.62 24.60 10.26
N ALA A 99 -0.84 25.09 9.29
CA ALA A 99 -0.08 26.35 9.40
C ALA A 99 -0.93 27.60 9.19
N GLY A 100 -2.25 27.46 8.97
CA GLY A 100 -3.16 28.58 8.69
C GLY A 100 -2.99 29.17 7.28
N GLN A 101 -2.16 28.56 6.43
CA GLN A 101 -1.91 29.00 5.05
C GLN A 101 -2.98 28.43 4.11
N TYR A 102 -4.25 28.81 4.32
CA TYR A 102 -5.41 28.21 3.64
C TYR A 102 -5.36 28.31 2.12
N SER A 103 -4.90 29.45 1.58
CA SER A 103 -4.76 29.64 0.13
C SER A 103 -3.76 28.65 -0.49
N ALA A 104 -2.61 28.46 0.17
CA ALA A 104 -1.59 27.50 -0.26
C ALA A 104 -2.09 26.06 -0.10
N ALA A 105 -2.81 25.74 0.99
CA ALA A 105 -3.38 24.43 1.23
C ALA A 105 -4.32 24.00 0.08
N VAL A 106 -5.22 24.88 -0.36
CA VAL A 106 -6.11 24.63 -1.50
C VAL A 106 -5.32 24.38 -2.78
N GLN A 107 -4.30 25.21 -3.07
CA GLN A 107 -3.49 25.05 -4.29
C GLN A 107 -2.78 23.69 -4.33
N PHE A 108 -2.16 23.27 -3.23
CA PHE A 108 -1.48 21.97 -3.17
C PHE A 108 -2.46 20.80 -3.25
N ALA A 109 -3.62 20.90 -2.60
CA ALA A 109 -4.65 19.87 -2.68
C ALA A 109 -5.24 19.75 -4.10
N GLN A 110 -5.48 20.87 -4.79
CA GLN A 110 -5.91 20.87 -6.20
C GLN A 110 -4.86 20.25 -7.11
N LYS A 111 -3.57 20.56 -6.86
CA LYS A 111 -2.47 19.93 -7.59
C LYS A 111 -2.44 18.42 -7.37
N ALA A 112 -2.63 17.95 -6.14
CA ALA A 112 -2.76 16.51 -5.87
C ALA A 112 -3.92 15.89 -6.67
N LEU A 113 -5.09 16.54 -6.68
CA LEU A 113 -6.26 16.09 -7.43
C LEU A 113 -6.00 15.98 -8.94
N SER A 114 -5.23 16.91 -9.51
CA SER A 114 -4.86 16.88 -10.94
C SER A 114 -3.90 15.76 -11.32
N LEU A 115 -3.16 15.20 -10.34
CA LEU A 115 -2.16 14.16 -10.57
C LEU A 115 -2.73 12.74 -10.40
N PHE A 116 -3.91 12.59 -9.80
CA PHE A 116 -4.52 11.27 -9.73
C PHE A 116 -4.89 10.76 -11.14
N PRO A 117 -4.62 9.49 -11.43
CA PRO A 117 -5.06 8.87 -12.68
C PRO A 117 -6.59 8.79 -12.72
N SER A 118 -7.17 8.73 -13.92
CA SER A 118 -8.62 8.58 -14.13
C SER A 118 -9.21 7.38 -13.39
N LYS A 119 -8.46 6.27 -13.34
CA LYS A 119 -8.75 5.09 -12.52
C LYS A 119 -7.90 5.11 -11.26
N VAL A 120 -8.51 5.57 -10.17
CA VAL A 120 -7.86 5.65 -8.86
C VAL A 120 -7.84 4.27 -8.22
N SER A 121 -6.69 3.85 -7.72
CA SER A 121 -6.61 2.62 -6.91
C SER A 121 -7.21 2.87 -5.53
N TRP A 122 -7.70 1.83 -4.84
CA TRP A 122 -8.26 1.99 -3.49
C TRP A 122 -7.26 2.63 -2.51
N LYS A 123 -5.95 2.43 -2.71
CA LYS A 123 -4.89 3.08 -1.92
C LYS A 123 -4.89 4.60 -2.09
N GLN A 124 -5.08 5.06 -3.33
CA GLN A 124 -5.09 6.48 -3.69
C GLN A 124 -6.44 7.15 -3.40
N GLU A 125 -7.53 6.39 -3.32
CA GLU A 125 -8.86 6.91 -3.02
C GLU A 125 -8.90 7.66 -1.69
N ARG A 126 -8.16 7.15 -0.71
CA ARG A 126 -7.96 7.82 0.58
C ARG A 126 -7.33 9.21 0.38
N ALA A 127 -6.20 9.29 -0.31
CA ALA A 127 -5.50 10.55 -0.53
C ALA A 127 -6.35 11.55 -1.35
N ARG A 128 -7.12 11.05 -2.33
CA ARG A 128 -8.06 11.86 -3.10
C ARG A 128 -9.12 12.50 -2.22
N THR A 129 -9.72 11.70 -1.34
CA THR A 129 -10.75 12.17 -0.40
C THR A 129 -10.16 13.17 0.59
N GLU A 130 -8.96 12.90 1.11
CA GLU A 130 -8.24 13.82 1.98
C GLU A 130 -7.96 15.16 1.29
N ALA A 131 -7.54 15.16 0.01
CA ALA A 131 -7.34 16.38 -0.75
C ALA A 131 -8.64 17.20 -0.88
N GLN A 132 -9.75 16.54 -1.17
CA GLN A 132 -11.06 17.20 -1.23
C GLN A 132 -11.47 17.77 0.12
N TRP A 133 -11.22 17.04 1.22
CA TRP A 133 -11.46 17.51 2.57
C TRP A 133 -10.64 18.75 2.90
N VAL A 134 -9.34 18.77 2.57
CA VAL A 134 -8.47 19.94 2.78
C VAL A 134 -9.01 21.17 2.05
N ILE A 135 -9.45 21.04 0.79
CA ILE A 135 -10.00 22.15 0.02
C ILE A 135 -11.24 22.72 0.71
N ASN A 136 -12.16 21.85 1.11
CA ASN A 136 -13.40 22.27 1.76
C ASN A 136 -13.12 22.94 3.12
N GLU A 137 -12.21 22.37 3.91
CA GLU A 137 -11.88 22.88 5.23
C GLU A 137 -11.11 24.21 5.16
N ALA A 138 -10.16 24.33 4.23
CA ALA A 138 -9.44 25.58 3.98
C ALA A 138 -10.40 26.71 3.53
N ASN A 139 -11.38 26.40 2.67
CA ASN A 139 -12.34 27.37 2.20
C ASN A 139 -13.29 27.88 3.30
N LYS A 140 -13.57 27.09 4.34
CA LYS A 140 -14.37 27.54 5.48
C LYS A 140 -13.64 28.53 6.37
N LYS A 141 -12.31 28.44 6.43
CA LYS A 141 -11.45 29.26 7.31
C LYS A 141 -10.81 30.46 6.61
N ARG A 142 -11.05 30.59 5.31
CA ARG A 142 -10.61 31.71 4.48
C ARG A 142 -11.55 32.89 4.62
#